data_AF-A0A660UQX1-F1
#
_entry.id   AF-A0A660UQX1-F1
#
_cell.length_a   1.000
_cell.length_b   1.000
_cell.length_c   1.000
_cell.angle_alpha   90.00
_cell.angle_beta   90.00
_cell.angle_gamma   90.00
#
_symmetry.space_group_name_H-M   'P 1'
#
loop_
_entity.id
_entity.type
_entity.pdbx_description
1 polymer ?
#
loop_
_entity_poly.entity_id
_entity_poly.type
_entity_poly.pdbx_seq_one_letter_code
_entity_poly.pdbx_strand_id
1 'polypeptide(L)'
;MKNPTYENLPQILADYIDSLIKGVGGNRQVRLEVAEEIGHHFVDAMGESAGDEDKEELARELMENFGDIKMLGKLIKRGKKRCRPLWQKVLLQSLYTLCGLIVFIILYGVWFLMGRPTLSIDYLARLNEMTRPAAAAGENAWPDYEKAIELYVAPDEIDKGRGFTEEGELPDKRRLNQIVARTAGREDYVLYGELGSEEQTAITEWIDRNEEAWAHYAEASRKAYCYREYTMGDEEGHPMLLEVLLPHLSEIRDMARLGVWRSEKQTHEGKDQEAVETCLTLIRAGLHWHCNKGILIEQLVGQAIIRLGLEQMLVMVAKDELSSEEMARVQQELAAIFKDGFPHMT
;
A
#
# COMPACT_ATOMS: atom_id res chain seq x y z
N MET A 1 19.28 -53.66 -30.58
CA MET A 1 19.81 -52.65 -31.53
C MET A 1 21.17 -53.17 -31.94
N LYS A 2 21.39 -53.47 -33.23
CA LYS A 2 22.74 -53.80 -33.70
C LYS A 2 23.57 -52.52 -33.58
N ASN A 3 24.53 -52.50 -32.67
CA ASN A 3 25.53 -51.44 -32.58
C ASN A 3 26.48 -51.64 -33.78
N PRO A 4 26.80 -50.60 -34.58
CA PRO A 4 27.63 -50.76 -35.79
C PRO A 4 29.02 -51.36 -35.51
N THR A 5 29.50 -51.29 -34.27
CA THR A 5 30.74 -51.91 -33.80
C THR A 5 30.74 -53.44 -33.84
N TYR A 6 29.56 -54.09 -33.91
CA TYR A 6 29.45 -55.56 -33.96
C TYR A 6 29.53 -56.14 -35.38
N GLU A 7 29.52 -55.32 -36.43
CA GLU A 7 29.49 -55.84 -37.82
C GLU A 7 30.77 -56.58 -38.21
N ASN A 8 31.90 -56.25 -37.57
CA ASN A 8 33.20 -56.85 -37.83
C ASN A 8 33.63 -57.88 -36.77
N LEU A 9 32.76 -58.22 -35.83
CA LEU A 9 33.08 -59.11 -34.70
C LEU A 9 32.48 -60.51 -34.92
N PRO A 10 33.22 -61.60 -34.64
CA PRO A 10 32.63 -62.93 -34.57
C PRO A 10 31.44 -62.97 -33.61
N GLN A 11 30.39 -63.70 -33.99
CA GLN A 11 29.13 -63.76 -33.23
C GLN A 11 29.34 -64.21 -31.77
N ILE A 12 30.33 -65.07 -31.53
CA ILE A 12 30.68 -65.57 -30.19
C ILE A 12 31.10 -64.42 -29.25
N LEU A 13 31.86 -63.44 -29.75
CA LEU A 13 32.27 -62.26 -28.97
C LEU A 13 31.12 -61.27 -28.80
N ALA A 14 30.25 -61.11 -29.81
CA ALA A 14 29.06 -60.28 -29.69
C ALA A 14 28.13 -60.79 -28.57
N ASP A 15 27.91 -62.11 -28.52
CA ASP A 15 27.10 -62.76 -27.48
C ASP A 15 27.74 -62.65 -26.07
N TYR A 16 29.08 -62.71 -26.00
CA TYR A 16 29.85 -62.47 -24.78
C TYR A 16 29.67 -61.03 -24.26
N ILE A 17 29.84 -60.04 -25.12
CA ILE A 17 29.65 -58.61 -24.80
C ILE A 17 28.22 -58.37 -24.32
N ASP A 18 27.22 -58.91 -25.01
CA ASP A 18 25.81 -58.77 -24.62
C ASP A 18 25.51 -59.39 -23.26
N SER A 19 26.14 -60.51 -22.93
CA SER A 19 26.03 -61.17 -21.63
C SER A 19 26.73 -60.35 -20.53
N LEU A 20 27.88 -59.75 -20.84
CA LEU A 20 28.62 -58.88 -19.93
C LEU A 20 27.86 -57.58 -19.60
N ILE A 21 27.30 -56.91 -20.61
CA ILE A 21 26.55 -55.65 -20.46
C ILE A 21 25.34 -55.84 -19.53
N LYS A 22 24.67 -57.00 -19.60
CA LYS A 22 23.58 -57.36 -18.67
C LYS A 22 24.07 -57.37 -17.21
N GLY A 23 25.29 -57.82 -16.97
CA GLY A 23 25.93 -57.85 -15.65
C GLY A 23 26.39 -56.48 -15.12
N VAL A 24 26.80 -55.56 -16.00
CA VAL A 24 27.24 -54.20 -15.64
C VAL A 24 26.10 -53.37 -15.03
N GLY A 25 24.87 -53.53 -15.52
CA GLY A 25 23.73 -52.74 -15.06
C GLY A 25 23.85 -51.24 -15.39
N GLY A 26 23.00 -50.39 -14.82
CA GLY A 26 22.96 -48.95 -15.15
C GLY A 26 21.98 -48.61 -16.29
N ASN A 27 21.93 -47.32 -16.66
CA ASN A 27 21.05 -46.82 -17.72
C ASN A 27 21.56 -47.24 -19.11
N ARG A 28 20.71 -47.10 -20.14
CA ARG A 28 20.99 -47.57 -21.50
C ARG A 28 22.27 -46.97 -22.09
N GLN A 29 22.58 -45.72 -21.79
CA GLN A 29 23.77 -45.01 -22.28
C GLN A 29 25.06 -45.61 -21.71
N VAL A 30 25.15 -45.82 -20.40
CA VAL A 30 26.33 -46.45 -19.76
C VAL A 30 26.58 -47.85 -20.31
N ARG A 31 25.52 -48.59 -20.61
CA ARG A 31 25.63 -49.92 -21.22
C ARG A 31 26.19 -49.87 -22.64
N LEU A 32 25.78 -48.87 -23.42
CA LEU A 32 26.26 -48.67 -24.80
C LEU A 32 27.73 -48.25 -24.82
N GLU A 33 28.13 -47.31 -23.97
CA GLU A 33 29.54 -46.88 -23.86
C GLU A 33 30.46 -48.05 -23.50
N VAL A 34 30.05 -48.89 -22.55
CA VAL A 34 30.84 -50.07 -22.15
C VAL A 34 30.86 -51.12 -23.26
N ALA A 35 29.75 -51.31 -23.97
CA ALA A 35 29.67 -52.21 -25.13
C ALA A 35 30.67 -51.81 -26.22
N GLU A 36 30.71 -50.51 -26.52
CA GLU A 36 31.55 -49.92 -27.57
C GLU A 36 33.03 -49.99 -27.19
N GLU A 37 33.39 -49.61 -25.96
CA GLU A 37 34.77 -49.66 -25.47
C GLU A 37 35.34 -51.08 -25.49
N ILE A 38 34.56 -52.07 -25.03
CA ILE A 38 34.98 -53.47 -25.04
C ILE A 38 34.99 -54.05 -26.46
N GLY A 39 34.01 -53.68 -27.28
CA GLY A 39 33.97 -54.06 -28.69
C GLY A 39 35.21 -53.58 -29.44
N HIS A 40 35.63 -52.33 -29.23
CA HIS A 40 36.86 -51.80 -29.79
C HIS A 40 38.10 -52.56 -29.31
N HIS A 41 38.21 -52.89 -28.02
CA HIS A 41 39.32 -53.70 -27.52
C HIS A 41 39.41 -55.07 -28.19
N PHE A 42 38.28 -55.73 -28.45
CA PHE A 42 38.28 -57.00 -29.16
C PHE A 42 38.62 -56.85 -30.64
N VAL A 43 38.11 -55.80 -31.32
CA VAL A 43 38.47 -55.51 -32.72
C VAL A 43 39.97 -55.25 -32.85
N ASP A 44 40.54 -54.41 -31.97
CA ASP A 44 41.97 -54.07 -31.98
C ASP A 44 42.83 -55.30 -31.68
N ALA A 45 42.41 -56.16 -30.74
CA ALA A 45 43.14 -57.37 -30.39
C ALA A 45 43.10 -58.45 -31.49
N MET A 46 42.07 -58.45 -32.34
CA MET A 46 41.94 -59.40 -33.45
C MET A 46 42.79 -59.04 -34.67
N GLY A 47 43.08 -57.75 -34.89
CA GLY A 47 43.85 -57.27 -36.05
C GLY A 47 43.20 -57.53 -37.43
N GLU A 48 43.81 -57.04 -38.51
CA GLU A 48 43.25 -57.16 -39.87
C GLU A 48 43.54 -58.51 -40.60
N SER A 49 44.27 -59.45 -39.99
CA SER A 49 44.89 -60.57 -40.73
C SER A 49 44.73 -61.94 -40.08
N ALA A 50 43.49 -62.42 -39.98
CA ALA A 50 43.22 -63.83 -39.66
C ALA A 50 42.25 -64.43 -40.68
N GLY A 51 42.50 -65.67 -41.12
CA GLY A 51 41.53 -66.47 -41.89
C GLY A 51 40.33 -66.85 -41.02
N ASP A 52 39.22 -67.27 -41.63
CA ASP A 52 37.96 -67.50 -40.89
C ASP A 52 38.05 -68.62 -39.83
N GLU A 53 38.92 -69.62 -39.98
CA GLU A 53 39.15 -70.65 -38.95
C GLU A 53 40.04 -70.15 -37.79
N ASP A 54 41.04 -69.30 -38.05
CA ASP A 54 41.93 -68.73 -37.02
C ASP A 54 41.20 -67.69 -36.14
N LYS A 55 40.17 -67.02 -36.68
CA LYS A 55 39.38 -66.00 -35.97
C LYS A 55 38.55 -66.56 -34.82
N GLU A 56 38.01 -67.77 -34.95
CA GLU A 56 37.19 -68.37 -33.89
C GLU A 56 38.05 -68.85 -32.71
N GLU A 57 39.23 -69.40 -32.98
CA GLU A 57 40.14 -69.87 -31.94
C GLU A 57 40.72 -68.70 -31.16
N LEU A 58 41.14 -67.64 -31.86
CA LEU A 58 41.59 -66.38 -31.25
C LEU A 58 40.49 -65.73 -30.40
N ALA A 59 39.23 -65.73 -30.88
CA ALA A 59 38.10 -65.21 -30.13
C ALA A 59 37.86 -65.97 -28.81
N ARG A 60 38.02 -67.30 -28.80
CA ARG A 60 37.90 -68.12 -27.59
C ARG A 60 39.03 -67.84 -26.60
N GLU A 61 40.26 -67.70 -27.08
CA GLU A 61 41.42 -67.36 -26.25
C GLU A 61 41.25 -65.96 -25.61
N LEU A 62 40.80 -64.98 -26.38
CA LEU A 62 40.50 -63.64 -25.88
C LEU A 62 39.40 -63.67 -24.80
N MET A 63 38.34 -64.45 -24.98
CA MET A 63 37.29 -64.61 -23.94
C MET A 63 37.82 -65.24 -22.65
N GLU A 64 38.70 -66.25 -22.77
CA GLU A 64 39.31 -66.91 -21.61
C GLU A 64 40.23 -65.95 -20.85
N ASN A 65 41.03 -65.16 -21.56
CA ASN A 65 41.92 -64.15 -20.98
C ASN A 65 41.15 -63.00 -20.29
N PHE A 66 39.96 -62.64 -20.78
CA PHE A 66 39.10 -61.63 -20.14
C PHE A 66 38.43 -62.14 -18.85
N GLY A 67 38.30 -63.46 -18.69
CA GLY A 67 37.86 -64.09 -17.44
C GLY A 67 36.35 -64.05 -17.17
N ASP A 68 35.96 -64.31 -15.90
CA ASP A 68 34.56 -64.47 -15.49
C ASP A 68 33.71 -63.20 -15.69
N ILE A 69 32.77 -63.30 -16.63
CA ILE A 69 31.78 -62.28 -17.00
C ILE A 69 31.08 -61.67 -15.78
N LYS A 70 30.74 -62.50 -14.78
CA LYS A 70 30.01 -62.02 -13.58
C LYS A 70 30.89 -61.13 -12.71
N MET A 71 32.17 -61.45 -12.61
CA MET A 71 33.14 -60.66 -11.87
C MET A 71 33.47 -59.36 -12.60
N LEU A 72 33.73 -59.44 -13.90
CA LEU A 72 34.03 -58.29 -14.75
C LEU A 72 32.89 -57.27 -14.74
N GLY A 73 31.65 -57.73 -14.89
CA GLY A 73 30.46 -56.87 -14.81
C GLY A 73 30.33 -56.15 -13.47
N LYS A 74 30.66 -56.80 -12.35
CA LYS A 74 30.67 -56.16 -11.01
C LYS A 74 31.78 -55.11 -10.87
N LEU A 75 32.96 -55.35 -11.43
CA LEU A 75 34.09 -54.41 -11.38
C LEU A 75 33.82 -53.16 -12.22
N ILE A 76 33.36 -53.34 -13.45
CA ILE A 76 32.98 -52.24 -14.35
C ILE A 76 31.86 -51.40 -13.73
N LYS A 77 30.84 -52.04 -13.15
CA LYS A 77 29.76 -51.35 -12.42
C LYS A 77 30.28 -50.46 -11.28
N ARG A 78 31.25 -50.97 -10.50
CA ARG A 78 31.87 -50.19 -9.41
C ARG A 78 32.72 -49.04 -9.95
N GLY A 79 33.49 -49.28 -11.03
CA GLY A 79 34.27 -48.26 -11.73
C GLY A 79 33.40 -47.10 -12.23
N LYS A 80 32.38 -47.40 -13.03
CA LYS A 80 31.43 -46.38 -13.54
C LYS A 80 30.66 -45.68 -12.40
N LYS A 81 30.36 -46.36 -11.28
CA LYS A 81 29.75 -45.70 -10.09
C LYS A 81 30.72 -44.71 -9.41
N ARG A 82 32.03 -45.00 -9.38
CA ARG A 82 33.06 -44.12 -8.81
C ARG A 82 33.33 -42.92 -9.73
N CYS A 83 33.34 -43.13 -11.05
CA CYS A 83 33.52 -42.08 -12.07
C CYS A 83 32.27 -41.25 -12.36
N ARG A 84 31.21 -41.34 -11.54
CA ARG A 84 30.03 -40.48 -11.69
C ARG A 84 30.45 -39.01 -11.59
N PRO A 85 30.12 -38.19 -12.58
CA PRO A 85 30.61 -36.83 -12.64
C PRO A 85 30.08 -36.01 -11.45
N LEU A 86 30.94 -35.16 -10.89
CA LEU A 86 30.66 -34.43 -9.65
C LEU A 86 29.36 -33.59 -9.75
N TRP A 87 29.00 -33.10 -10.93
CA TRP A 87 27.77 -32.34 -11.16
C TRP A 87 26.49 -33.14 -10.84
N GLN A 88 26.46 -34.46 -11.07
CA GLN A 88 25.30 -35.28 -10.72
C GLN A 88 25.13 -35.42 -9.20
N LYS A 89 26.23 -35.47 -8.46
CA LYS A 89 26.21 -35.51 -6.98
C LYS A 89 25.75 -34.17 -6.42
N VAL A 90 26.25 -33.07 -6.99
CA VAL A 90 25.84 -31.70 -6.63
C VAL A 90 24.35 -31.49 -6.91
N LEU A 91 23.84 -31.95 -8.05
CA LEU A 91 22.42 -31.81 -8.42
C LEU A 91 21.50 -32.54 -7.43
N LEU A 92 21.81 -33.79 -7.09
CA LEU A 92 21.05 -34.53 -6.07
C LEU A 92 21.10 -33.85 -4.69
N GLN A 93 22.26 -33.36 -4.27
CA GLN A 93 22.38 -32.64 -3.00
C GLN A 93 21.58 -31.34 -3.02
N SER A 94 21.60 -30.59 -4.13
CA SER A 94 20.83 -29.35 -4.28
C SER A 94 19.32 -29.60 -4.23
N LEU A 95 18.86 -30.76 -4.73
CA LEU A 95 17.46 -31.15 -4.66
C LEU A 95 17.05 -31.43 -3.20
N TYR A 96 17.88 -32.14 -2.43
CA TYR A 96 17.62 -32.38 -1.01
C TYR A 96 17.59 -31.08 -0.19
N THR A 97 18.52 -30.16 -0.45
CA THR A 97 18.53 -28.85 0.23
C THR A 97 17.29 -28.02 -0.14
N LEU A 98 16.86 -28.06 -1.40
CA LEU A 98 15.67 -27.36 -1.86
C LEU A 98 14.41 -27.94 -1.20
N CYS A 99 14.28 -29.27 -1.14
CA CYS A 99 13.19 -29.92 -0.43
C CYS A 99 13.17 -29.54 1.06
N GLY A 100 14.34 -29.53 1.72
CA GLY A 100 14.45 -29.10 3.12
C GLY A 100 14.02 -27.65 3.31
N LEU A 101 14.43 -26.74 2.42
CA LEU A 101 14.01 -25.34 2.44
C LEU A 101 12.49 -25.20 2.26
N ILE A 102 11.90 -25.93 1.32
CA ILE A 102 10.44 -25.92 1.09
C ILE A 102 9.71 -26.41 2.33
N VAL A 103 10.16 -27.49 2.96
CA VAL A 103 9.57 -28.00 4.22
C VAL A 103 9.69 -26.97 5.32
N PHE A 104 10.84 -26.30 5.47
CA PHE A 104 11.03 -25.24 6.45
C PHE A 104 10.06 -24.06 6.22
N ILE A 105 9.91 -23.62 4.96
CA ILE A 105 8.96 -22.56 4.59
C ILE A 105 7.52 -22.99 4.91
N ILE A 106 7.14 -24.23 4.62
CA ILE A 106 5.80 -24.76 4.94
C ILE A 106 5.58 -24.75 6.45
N LEU A 107 6.53 -25.25 7.24
CA LEU A 107 6.43 -25.25 8.70
C LEU A 107 6.35 -23.84 9.27
N TYR A 108 7.16 -22.92 8.75
CA TYR A 108 7.11 -21.51 9.14
C TYR A 108 5.77 -20.86 8.76
N GLY A 109 5.27 -21.14 7.57
CA GLY A 109 3.97 -20.66 7.11
C GLY A 109 2.81 -21.16 7.97
N VAL A 110 2.82 -22.44 8.35
CA VAL A 110 1.83 -23.01 9.28
C VAL A 110 1.93 -22.35 10.64
N TRP A 111 3.14 -22.18 11.20
CA TRP A 111 3.33 -21.47 12.47
C TRP A 111 2.84 -20.03 12.41
N PHE A 112 3.16 -19.31 11.33
CA PHE A 112 2.77 -17.92 11.12
C PHE A 112 1.24 -17.77 10.99
N LEU A 113 0.58 -18.65 10.23
CA LEU A 113 -0.88 -18.63 10.04
C LEU A 113 -1.65 -19.07 11.29
N MET A 114 -1.07 -19.95 12.12
CA MET A 114 -1.65 -20.35 13.41
C MET A 114 -1.35 -19.37 14.54
N GLY A 115 -0.36 -18.49 14.36
CA GLY A 115 -0.03 -17.44 15.31
C GLY A 115 -1.22 -16.50 15.50
N ARG A 116 -1.65 -16.32 16.75
CA ARG A 116 -2.59 -15.24 17.08
C ARG A 116 -1.80 -13.95 17.24
N PRO A 117 -2.16 -12.87 16.55
CA PRO A 117 -1.48 -11.59 16.76
C PRO A 117 -1.78 -11.11 18.18
N THR A 118 -0.75 -11.12 19.03
CA THR A 118 -0.82 -10.52 20.36
C THR A 118 -0.45 -9.04 20.20
N LEU A 119 -1.43 -8.14 20.32
CA LEU A 119 -1.17 -6.71 20.48
C LEU A 119 -0.41 -6.51 21.79
N SER A 120 0.91 -6.40 21.69
CA SER A 120 1.79 -6.20 22.85
C SER A 120 1.76 -4.76 23.38
N ILE A 121 1.28 -3.82 22.57
CA ILE A 121 1.21 -2.40 22.88
C ILE A 121 -0.21 -1.92 22.58
N ASP A 122 -0.82 -1.27 23.57
CA ASP A 122 -2.05 -0.51 23.37
C ASP A 122 -1.72 0.82 22.68
N TYR A 123 -1.79 0.80 21.35
CA TYR A 123 -1.49 1.98 20.53
C TYR A 123 -2.53 3.09 20.71
N LEU A 124 -3.77 2.77 21.08
CA LEU A 124 -4.82 3.76 21.33
C LEU A 124 -4.53 4.53 22.62
N ALA A 125 -4.22 3.82 23.70
CA ALA A 125 -3.79 4.44 24.96
C ALA A 125 -2.55 5.31 24.75
N ARG A 126 -1.57 4.81 23.98
CA ARG A 126 -0.36 5.56 23.65
C ARG A 126 -0.65 6.82 22.83
N LEU A 127 -1.56 6.76 21.86
CA LEU A 127 -1.98 7.93 21.08
C LEU A 127 -2.65 8.98 21.97
N ASN A 128 -3.57 8.56 22.83
CA ASN A 128 -4.25 9.44 23.78
C ASN A 128 -3.28 10.10 24.76
N GLU A 129 -2.25 9.37 25.22
CA GLU A 129 -1.19 9.92 26.07
C GLU A 129 -0.33 10.94 25.32
N MET A 130 0.08 10.64 24.09
CA MET A 130 0.94 11.53 23.29
C MET A 130 0.27 12.85 22.90
N THR A 131 -1.04 12.83 22.73
CA THR A 131 -1.85 13.99 22.30
C THR A 131 -2.42 14.78 23.46
N ARG A 132 -2.36 14.27 24.69
CA ARG A 132 -2.90 14.93 25.87
C ARG A 132 -2.14 16.23 26.16
N PRO A 133 -2.82 17.39 26.23
CA PRO A 133 -2.21 18.67 26.57
C PRO A 133 -1.91 18.75 28.08
N ALA A 134 -0.89 19.52 28.44
CA ALA A 134 -0.54 19.81 29.83
C ALA A 134 -1.32 21.01 30.43
N ALA A 135 -2.17 21.66 29.62
CA ALA A 135 -2.85 22.91 29.94
C ALA A 135 -4.19 22.72 30.66
N ALA A 136 -4.78 23.82 31.13
CA ALA A 136 -6.02 23.83 31.92
C ALA A 136 -7.26 23.57 31.04
N ALA A 137 -8.24 22.83 31.57
CA ALA A 137 -9.43 22.39 30.83
C ALA A 137 -10.26 23.50 30.17
N GLY A 138 -10.26 24.72 30.72
CA GLY A 138 -10.99 25.87 30.15
C GLY A 138 -10.44 26.37 28.81
N GLU A 139 -9.18 26.04 28.49
CA GLU A 139 -8.54 26.42 27.24
C GLU A 139 -8.74 25.39 26.11
N ASN A 140 -9.50 24.31 26.37
CA ASN A 140 -9.81 23.30 25.37
C ASN A 140 -10.95 23.74 24.44
N ALA A 141 -10.69 23.78 23.14
CA ALA A 141 -11.62 24.13 22.07
C ALA A 141 -12.67 23.04 21.78
N TRP A 142 -12.37 21.77 22.09
CA TRP A 142 -13.22 20.65 21.68
C TRP A 142 -14.69 20.76 22.14
N PRO A 143 -15.02 21.13 23.40
CA PRO A 143 -16.41 21.25 23.82
C PRO A 143 -17.23 22.26 23.00
N ASP A 144 -16.62 23.36 22.55
CA ASP A 144 -17.30 24.33 21.71
C ASP A 144 -17.42 23.86 20.26
N TYR A 145 -16.41 23.14 19.73
CA TYR A 145 -16.56 22.48 18.43
C TYR A 145 -17.64 21.41 18.44
N GLU A 146 -17.70 20.60 19.49
CA GLU A 146 -18.75 19.59 19.67
C GLU A 146 -20.13 20.25 19.70
N LYS A 147 -20.27 21.37 20.41
CA LYS A 147 -21.54 22.12 20.43
C LYS A 147 -21.88 22.73 19.07
N ALA A 148 -20.89 23.26 18.36
CA ALA A 148 -21.07 23.77 17.01
C ALA A 148 -21.55 22.66 16.04
N ILE A 149 -20.99 21.46 16.15
CA ILE A 149 -21.39 20.29 15.36
C ILE A 149 -22.82 19.86 15.68
N GLU A 150 -23.20 19.82 16.96
CA GLU A 150 -24.57 19.46 17.39
C GLU A 150 -25.62 20.43 16.81
N LEU A 151 -25.28 21.71 16.72
CA LEU A 151 -26.19 22.76 16.25
C LEU A 151 -26.15 22.96 14.72
N TYR A 152 -25.20 22.33 14.03
CA TYR A 152 -24.99 22.55 12.61
C TYR A 152 -26.13 21.96 11.77
N VAL A 153 -26.63 22.76 10.84
CA VAL A 153 -27.64 22.38 9.86
C VAL A 153 -26.99 22.20 8.49
N ALA A 154 -26.99 20.96 8.01
CA ALA A 154 -26.40 20.62 6.72
C ALA A 154 -27.18 21.23 5.54
N PRO A 155 -26.52 21.55 4.41
CA PRO A 155 -27.19 22.15 3.25
C PRO A 155 -28.34 21.31 2.68
N ASP A 156 -28.24 19.98 2.72
CA ASP A 156 -29.31 19.07 2.28
C ASP A 156 -30.60 19.22 3.10
N GLU A 157 -30.51 19.63 4.37
CA GLU A 157 -31.69 19.88 5.19
C GLU A 157 -32.43 21.15 4.77
N ILE A 158 -31.69 22.15 4.27
CA ILE A 158 -32.27 23.35 3.67
C ILE A 158 -32.94 23.00 2.34
N ASP A 159 -32.28 22.19 1.52
CA ASP A 159 -32.83 21.76 0.23
C ASP A 159 -34.12 20.94 0.37
N LYS A 160 -34.24 20.09 1.39
CA LYS A 160 -35.50 19.39 1.73
C LYS A 160 -36.65 20.38 1.96
N GLY A 161 -36.38 21.48 2.68
CA GLY A 161 -37.36 22.57 2.90
C GLY A 161 -37.72 23.34 1.64
N ARG A 162 -36.82 23.35 0.64
CA ARG A 162 -37.00 24.02 -0.66
C ARG A 162 -37.65 23.13 -1.74
N GLY A 163 -38.08 21.92 -1.38
CA GLY A 163 -38.82 21.02 -2.26
C GLY A 163 -37.96 20.12 -3.16
N PHE A 164 -36.66 19.99 -2.88
CA PHE A 164 -35.84 18.96 -3.53
C PHE A 164 -36.17 17.57 -2.94
N THR A 165 -36.53 16.61 -3.80
CA THR A 165 -36.72 15.20 -3.42
C THR A 165 -35.51 14.35 -3.81
N GLU A 166 -35.40 13.14 -3.26
CA GLU A 166 -34.31 12.20 -3.59
C GLU A 166 -34.29 11.76 -5.07
N GLU A 167 -35.38 11.96 -5.81
CA GLU A 167 -35.62 11.36 -7.15
C GLU A 167 -35.47 12.29 -8.37
N GLY A 168 -34.92 13.50 -8.26
CA GLY A 168 -34.65 14.27 -9.48
C GLY A 168 -33.91 15.59 -9.33
N GLU A 169 -32.94 15.82 -10.20
CA GLU A 169 -32.43 17.16 -10.49
C GLU A 169 -33.53 17.93 -11.23
N LEU A 170 -34.03 19.01 -10.62
CA LEU A 170 -34.79 20.00 -11.37
C LEU A 170 -33.82 20.68 -12.35
N PRO A 171 -34.15 20.77 -13.64
CA PRO A 171 -33.21 21.20 -14.68
C PRO A 171 -32.65 22.63 -14.51
N ASP A 172 -33.27 23.46 -13.66
CA ASP A 172 -32.90 24.87 -13.43
C ASP A 172 -32.54 25.21 -11.97
N LYS A 173 -32.42 24.22 -11.07
CA LYS A 173 -32.08 24.47 -9.65
C LYS A 173 -30.90 23.61 -9.18
N ARG A 174 -29.82 24.27 -8.76
CA ARG A 174 -28.70 23.58 -8.11
C ARG A 174 -29.03 23.30 -6.66
N ARG A 175 -28.66 22.10 -6.19
CA ARG A 175 -28.69 21.78 -4.76
C ARG A 175 -27.73 22.71 -4.03
N LEU A 176 -28.11 23.20 -2.85
CA LEU A 176 -27.26 24.05 -2.03
C LEU A 176 -25.91 23.39 -1.78
N ASN A 177 -25.87 22.07 -1.59
CA ASN A 177 -24.62 21.31 -1.45
C ASN A 177 -23.66 21.44 -2.65
N GLN A 178 -24.19 21.55 -3.87
CA GLN A 178 -23.39 21.80 -5.08
C GLN A 178 -22.89 23.24 -5.13
N ILE A 179 -23.69 24.19 -4.67
CA ILE A 179 -23.30 25.60 -4.61
C ILE A 179 -22.19 25.78 -3.56
N VAL A 180 -22.39 25.27 -2.34
CA VAL A 180 -21.46 25.52 -1.23
C VAL A 180 -20.09 24.87 -1.43
N ALA A 181 -19.99 23.90 -2.33
CA ALA A 181 -18.72 23.26 -2.72
C ALA A 181 -17.84 24.15 -3.63
N ARG A 182 -18.39 25.22 -4.22
CA ARG A 182 -17.73 26.13 -5.16
C ARG A 182 -16.93 27.22 -4.44
N THR A 183 -16.04 26.82 -3.54
CA THR A 183 -15.20 27.74 -2.74
C THR A 183 -13.92 28.15 -3.49
N ALA A 184 -13.23 29.17 -2.96
CA ALA A 184 -11.94 29.63 -3.48
C ALA A 184 -10.95 28.45 -3.65
N GLY A 185 -10.11 28.54 -4.68
CA GLY A 185 -9.13 27.49 -5.04
C GLY A 185 -9.66 26.37 -5.93
N ARG A 186 -10.94 26.38 -6.32
CA ARG A 186 -11.53 25.47 -7.32
C ARG A 186 -11.75 26.15 -8.67
N GLU A 187 -11.76 25.35 -9.74
CA GLU A 187 -12.00 25.81 -11.12
C GLU A 187 -13.40 26.43 -11.30
N ASP A 188 -14.39 25.95 -10.54
CA ASP A 188 -15.79 26.37 -10.60
C ASP A 188 -16.19 27.39 -9.52
N TYR A 189 -15.20 27.99 -8.85
CA TYR A 189 -15.38 29.04 -7.85
C TYR A 189 -16.28 30.17 -8.34
N VAL A 190 -17.10 30.71 -7.43
CA VAL A 190 -18.03 31.81 -7.71
C VAL A 190 -18.15 32.72 -6.51
N LEU A 191 -18.33 34.01 -6.78
CA LEU A 191 -18.56 35.00 -5.75
C LEU A 191 -20.03 35.03 -5.35
N TYR A 192 -20.32 35.41 -4.10
CA TYR A 192 -21.71 35.55 -3.66
C TYR A 192 -22.50 36.54 -4.54
N GLY A 193 -21.88 37.65 -4.95
CA GLY A 193 -22.49 38.66 -5.81
C GLY A 193 -22.77 38.20 -7.25
N GLU A 194 -22.16 37.11 -7.71
CA GLU A 194 -22.36 36.54 -9.05
C GLU A 194 -23.45 35.47 -9.11
N LEU A 195 -23.94 35.05 -7.94
CA LEU A 195 -25.02 34.07 -7.82
C LEU A 195 -26.37 34.64 -8.25
N GLY A 196 -27.25 33.76 -8.73
CA GLY A 196 -28.65 34.12 -8.97
C GLY A 196 -29.37 34.47 -7.67
N SER A 197 -30.46 35.25 -7.73
CA SER A 197 -31.21 35.68 -6.54
C SER A 197 -31.74 34.51 -5.69
N GLU A 198 -32.14 33.40 -6.31
CA GLU A 198 -32.57 32.21 -5.60
C GLU A 198 -31.41 31.55 -4.84
N GLU A 199 -30.22 31.49 -5.45
CA GLU A 199 -29.00 30.92 -4.85
C GLU A 199 -28.50 31.78 -3.68
N GLN A 200 -28.50 33.11 -3.84
CA GLN A 200 -28.18 34.07 -2.77
C GLN A 200 -29.13 33.92 -1.57
N THR A 201 -30.43 33.78 -1.84
CA THR A 201 -31.44 33.55 -0.81
C THR A 201 -31.17 32.26 -0.05
N ALA A 202 -30.87 31.17 -0.76
CA ALA A 202 -30.59 29.87 -0.16
C ALA A 202 -29.32 29.86 0.71
N ILE A 203 -28.24 30.51 0.24
CA ILE A 203 -27.01 30.66 1.02
C ILE A 203 -27.26 31.53 2.26
N THR A 204 -28.00 32.62 2.12
CA THR A 204 -28.33 33.50 3.25
C THR A 204 -29.15 32.74 4.30
N GLU A 205 -30.19 32.02 3.89
CA GLU A 205 -30.98 31.19 4.80
C GLU A 205 -30.12 30.16 5.54
N TRP A 206 -29.21 29.50 4.82
CA TRP A 206 -28.30 28.52 5.41
C TRP A 206 -27.31 29.14 6.39
N ILE A 207 -26.78 30.33 6.09
CA ILE A 207 -25.93 31.10 7.02
C ILE A 207 -26.72 31.45 8.27
N ASP A 208 -27.91 32.03 8.12
CA ASP A 208 -28.74 32.51 9.22
C ASP A 208 -29.18 31.36 10.15
N ARG A 209 -29.52 30.19 9.58
CA ARG A 209 -29.86 28.99 10.37
C ARG A 209 -28.68 28.40 11.14
N ASN A 210 -27.46 28.72 10.75
CA ASN A 210 -26.23 28.24 11.40
C ASN A 210 -25.54 29.31 12.26
N GLU A 211 -26.19 30.44 12.55
CA GLU A 211 -25.57 31.53 13.33
C GLU A 211 -25.10 31.06 14.72
N GLU A 212 -25.92 30.26 15.41
CA GLU A 212 -25.59 29.73 16.74
C GLU A 212 -24.42 28.72 16.67
N ALA A 213 -24.45 27.81 15.68
CA ALA A 213 -23.34 26.89 15.43
C ALA A 213 -22.04 27.63 15.13
N TRP A 214 -22.12 28.69 14.31
CA TRP A 214 -20.98 29.53 13.97
C TRP A 214 -20.42 30.27 15.18
N ALA A 215 -21.27 30.77 16.09
CA ALA A 215 -20.82 31.43 17.30
C ALA A 215 -19.95 30.50 18.17
N HIS A 216 -20.37 29.25 18.36
CA HIS A 216 -19.56 28.25 19.06
C HIS A 216 -18.27 27.90 18.32
N TYR A 217 -18.30 27.75 16.99
CA TYR A 217 -17.11 27.49 16.19
C TYR A 217 -16.09 28.63 16.26
N ALA A 218 -16.57 29.87 16.21
CA ALA A 218 -15.74 31.07 16.33
C ALA A 218 -15.12 31.18 17.73
N GLU A 219 -15.88 30.91 18.79
CA GLU A 219 -15.36 30.87 20.15
C GLU A 219 -14.32 29.77 20.33
N ALA A 220 -14.59 28.56 19.81
CA ALA A 220 -13.66 27.45 19.79
C ALA A 220 -12.32 27.84 19.14
N SER A 221 -12.36 28.57 18.01
CA SER A 221 -11.17 28.98 17.28
C SER A 221 -10.22 29.89 18.07
N ARG A 222 -10.71 30.57 19.11
CA ARG A 222 -9.91 31.49 19.94
C ARG A 222 -9.21 30.81 21.11
N LYS A 223 -9.58 29.56 21.39
CA LYS A 223 -8.99 28.78 22.48
C LYS A 223 -7.58 28.31 22.12
N ALA A 224 -6.79 27.93 23.13
CA ALA A 224 -5.36 27.71 22.95
C ALA A 224 -5.04 26.35 22.30
N TYR A 225 -5.89 25.35 22.52
CA TYR A 225 -5.70 24.01 21.99
C TYR A 225 -7.04 23.29 21.76
N CYS A 226 -7.05 22.27 20.91
CA CYS A 226 -8.19 21.37 20.74
C CYS A 226 -7.77 19.95 21.08
N TYR A 227 -8.36 19.36 22.12
CA TYR A 227 -8.08 17.99 22.53
C TYR A 227 -9.36 17.22 22.80
N ARG A 228 -9.39 15.98 22.32
CA ARG A 228 -10.40 14.98 22.63
C ARG A 228 -9.73 13.62 22.71
N GLU A 229 -10.37 12.69 23.42
CA GLU A 229 -9.89 11.31 23.44
C GLU A 229 -10.30 10.60 22.14
N TYR A 230 -9.35 9.88 21.56
CA TYR A 230 -9.58 9.01 20.42
C TYR A 230 -10.25 7.72 20.90
N THR A 231 -11.24 7.28 20.12
CA THR A 231 -11.99 6.04 20.34
C THR A 231 -11.96 5.18 19.09
N MET A 232 -12.22 3.89 19.28
CA MET A 232 -12.33 2.89 18.22
C MET A 232 -13.79 2.45 18.11
N GLY A 233 -14.20 1.94 16.94
CA GLY A 233 -15.50 1.30 16.80
C GLY A 233 -15.58 -0.03 17.57
N ASP A 234 -16.80 -0.47 17.87
CA ASP A 234 -17.10 -1.70 18.62
C ASP A 234 -16.76 -3.01 17.86
N GLU A 235 -15.90 -2.98 16.85
CA GLU A 235 -15.58 -4.18 16.07
C GLU A 235 -14.69 -5.14 16.89
N GLU A 236 -15.15 -6.40 17.00
CA GLU A 236 -14.41 -7.52 17.58
C GLU A 236 -13.21 -7.89 16.67
N GLY A 237 -12.20 -7.03 16.65
CA GLY A 237 -11.03 -7.13 15.80
C GLY A 237 -9.84 -6.42 16.42
N HIS A 238 -8.63 -6.84 16.06
CA HIS A 238 -7.39 -6.28 16.60
C HIS A 238 -7.29 -4.79 16.24
N PRO A 239 -7.44 -3.86 17.22
CA PRO A 239 -7.58 -2.44 16.94
C PRO A 239 -6.38 -1.90 16.16
N MET A 240 -6.60 -1.49 14.92
CA MET A 240 -5.59 -0.79 14.12
C MET A 240 -5.78 0.73 14.29
N LEU A 241 -4.69 1.50 14.38
CA LEU A 241 -4.80 2.97 14.45
C LEU A 241 -5.53 3.61 13.26
N LEU A 242 -5.64 2.89 12.13
CA LEU A 242 -6.41 3.33 10.96
C LEU A 242 -7.94 3.28 11.19
N GLU A 243 -8.42 2.54 12.18
CA GLU A 243 -9.83 2.39 12.53
C GLU A 243 -10.28 3.37 13.62
N VAL A 244 -9.39 4.28 14.04
CA VAL A 244 -9.74 5.36 14.96
C VAL A 244 -10.86 6.20 14.35
N LEU A 245 -11.94 6.37 15.10
CA LEU A 245 -13.12 7.07 14.62
C LEU A 245 -12.88 8.58 14.60
N LEU A 246 -13.18 9.20 13.46
CA LEU A 246 -13.09 10.64 13.25
C LEU A 246 -14.40 11.22 12.69
N PRO A 247 -15.55 10.97 13.33
CA PRO A 247 -16.86 11.29 12.75
C PRO A 247 -17.03 12.79 12.49
N HIS A 248 -16.46 13.63 13.34
CA HIS A 248 -16.58 15.10 13.32
C HIS A 248 -15.85 15.80 12.17
N LEU A 249 -14.93 15.13 11.45
CA LEU A 249 -14.10 15.83 10.45
C LEU A 249 -14.91 16.33 9.25
N SER A 250 -16.01 15.65 8.91
CA SER A 250 -16.96 16.12 7.89
C SER A 250 -17.56 17.46 8.27
N GLU A 251 -18.12 17.54 9.47
CA GLU A 251 -18.87 18.66 9.99
C GLU A 251 -17.94 19.86 10.25
N ILE A 252 -16.72 19.61 10.74
CA ILE A 252 -15.70 20.67 10.86
C ILE A 252 -15.35 21.28 9.50
N ARG A 253 -15.22 20.45 8.45
CA ARG A 253 -14.98 20.93 7.10
C ARG A 253 -16.19 21.68 6.54
N ASP A 254 -17.40 21.25 6.86
CA ASP A 254 -18.61 21.89 6.40
C ASP A 254 -18.86 23.24 7.12
N MET A 255 -18.50 23.36 8.40
CA MET A 255 -18.38 24.62 9.13
C MET A 255 -17.36 25.56 8.50
N ALA A 256 -16.22 25.04 8.01
CA ALA A 256 -15.26 25.87 7.31
C ALA A 256 -15.82 26.42 5.98
N ARG A 257 -16.59 25.63 5.24
CA ARG A 257 -17.31 26.10 4.03
C ARG A 257 -18.35 27.16 4.38
N LEU A 258 -19.08 26.98 5.48
CA LEU A 258 -20.01 27.99 6.00
C LEU A 258 -19.29 29.33 6.23
N GLY A 259 -18.10 29.29 6.83
CA GLY A 259 -17.27 30.49 7.01
C GLY A 259 -16.87 31.15 5.70
N VAL A 260 -16.52 30.39 4.66
CA VAL A 260 -16.21 30.96 3.33
C VAL A 260 -17.40 31.73 2.78
N TRP A 261 -18.59 31.12 2.76
CA TRP A 261 -19.81 31.78 2.25
C TRP A 261 -20.26 32.96 3.12
N ARG A 262 -20.05 32.87 4.42
CA ARG A 262 -20.27 33.98 5.35
C ARG A 262 -19.36 35.16 5.01
N SER A 263 -18.07 34.91 4.81
CA SER A 263 -17.11 35.94 4.41
C SER A 263 -17.48 36.57 3.07
N GLU A 264 -17.82 35.76 2.06
CA GLU A 264 -18.24 36.25 0.74
C GLU A 264 -19.48 37.16 0.81
N LYS A 265 -20.50 36.76 1.59
CA LYS A 265 -21.69 37.59 1.83
C LYS A 265 -21.34 38.88 2.56
N GLN A 266 -20.50 38.81 3.60
CA GLN A 266 -20.05 39.98 4.36
C GLN A 266 -19.31 40.99 3.48
N THR A 267 -18.37 40.52 2.65
CA THR A 267 -17.68 41.34 1.66
C THR A 267 -18.65 41.99 0.68
N HIS A 268 -19.63 41.23 0.15
CA HIS A 268 -20.64 41.79 -0.74
C HIS A 268 -21.51 42.87 -0.07
N GLU A 269 -21.76 42.74 1.23
CA GLU A 269 -22.50 43.73 2.04
C GLU A 269 -21.62 44.92 2.50
N GLY A 270 -20.33 44.96 2.15
CA GLY A 270 -19.37 45.99 2.57
C GLY A 270 -18.97 45.90 4.05
N LYS A 271 -19.04 44.70 4.64
CA LYS A 271 -18.68 44.40 6.03
C LYS A 271 -17.29 43.75 6.10
N ASP A 272 -16.30 44.42 5.53
CA ASP A 272 -14.97 43.86 5.30
C ASP A 272 -14.27 43.42 6.60
N GLN A 273 -14.43 44.20 7.68
CA GLN A 273 -13.90 43.86 8.99
C GLN A 273 -14.43 42.53 9.53
N GLU A 274 -15.73 42.24 9.30
CA GLU A 274 -16.34 40.99 9.72
C GLU A 274 -15.89 39.83 8.82
N ALA A 275 -15.77 40.07 7.51
CA ALA A 275 -15.25 39.08 6.56
C ALA A 275 -13.80 38.67 6.88
N VAL A 276 -12.94 39.63 7.23
CA VAL A 276 -11.57 39.35 7.69
C VAL A 276 -11.56 38.50 8.97
N GLU A 277 -12.39 38.83 9.96
CA GLU A 277 -12.48 38.04 11.19
C GLU A 277 -12.99 36.62 10.92
N THR A 278 -13.93 36.46 10.00
CA THR A 278 -14.40 35.15 9.53
C THR A 278 -13.26 34.34 8.93
N CYS A 279 -12.43 34.94 8.06
CA CYS A 279 -11.27 34.25 7.49
C CYS A 279 -10.22 33.89 8.56
N LEU A 280 -9.95 34.79 9.52
CA LEU A 280 -9.03 34.51 10.64
C LEU A 280 -9.56 33.37 11.53
N THR A 281 -10.87 33.31 11.76
CA THR A 281 -11.54 32.22 12.47
C THR A 281 -11.27 30.87 11.79
N LEU A 282 -11.35 30.81 10.45
CA LEU A 282 -11.02 29.61 9.70
C LEU A 282 -9.56 29.20 9.89
N ILE A 283 -8.62 30.14 9.78
CA ILE A 283 -7.19 29.85 9.93
C ILE A 283 -6.89 29.32 11.34
N ARG A 284 -7.37 30.00 12.39
CA ARG A 284 -7.18 29.57 13.77
C ARG A 284 -7.79 28.19 14.02
N ALA A 285 -9.00 27.96 13.52
CA ALA A 285 -9.64 26.65 13.63
C ALA A 285 -8.86 25.56 12.90
N GLY A 286 -8.36 25.82 11.68
CA GLY A 286 -7.56 24.86 10.94
C GLY A 286 -6.25 24.49 11.65
N LEU A 287 -5.64 25.41 12.40
CA LEU A 287 -4.44 25.14 13.21
C LEU A 287 -4.68 24.15 14.35
N HIS A 288 -5.87 24.14 14.95
CA HIS A 288 -6.25 23.13 15.93
C HIS A 288 -6.18 21.70 15.38
N TRP A 289 -6.45 21.53 14.08
CA TRP A 289 -6.43 20.25 13.38
C TRP A 289 -5.07 19.97 12.72
N HIS A 290 -4.33 21.01 12.35
CA HIS A 290 -3.03 20.90 11.69
C HIS A 290 -1.85 20.66 12.65
N CYS A 291 -1.78 21.45 13.72
CA CYS A 291 -0.58 21.57 14.55
C CYS A 291 -0.60 20.68 15.79
N ASN A 292 -1.71 19.99 16.03
CA ASN A 292 -1.79 19.06 17.13
C ASN A 292 -1.06 17.76 16.77
N LYS A 293 -0.54 17.04 17.77
CA LYS A 293 0.11 15.71 17.60
C LYS A 293 -0.87 14.61 17.18
N GLY A 294 -2.01 14.98 16.59
CA GLY A 294 -3.04 14.11 16.10
C GLY A 294 -2.61 13.34 14.86
N ILE A 295 -3.57 12.67 14.24
CA ILE A 295 -3.29 11.77 13.12
C ILE A 295 -3.27 12.52 11.78
N LEU A 296 -2.58 11.96 10.78
CA LEU A 296 -2.35 12.58 9.48
C LEU A 296 -3.64 13.09 8.81
N ILE A 297 -4.76 12.38 8.96
CA ILE A 297 -6.05 12.78 8.38
C ILE A 297 -6.51 14.13 8.95
N GLU A 298 -6.40 14.34 10.26
CA GLU A 298 -6.72 15.63 10.89
C GLU A 298 -5.81 16.73 10.38
N GLN A 299 -4.51 16.44 10.22
CA GLN A 299 -3.54 17.41 9.74
C GLN A 299 -3.84 17.88 8.31
N LEU A 300 -4.28 16.96 7.45
CA LEU A 300 -4.71 17.26 6.08
C LEU A 300 -6.01 18.09 6.07
N VAL A 301 -6.97 17.77 6.95
CA VAL A 301 -8.19 18.55 7.11
C VAL A 301 -7.88 19.96 7.61
N GLY A 302 -7.03 20.09 8.63
CA GLY A 302 -6.57 21.38 9.15
C GLY A 302 -5.88 22.22 8.09
N GLN A 303 -4.98 21.63 7.31
CA GLN A 303 -4.32 22.31 6.19
C GLN A 303 -5.32 22.80 5.13
N ALA A 304 -6.34 21.99 4.81
CA ALA A 304 -7.38 22.38 3.87
C ALA A 304 -8.21 23.58 4.39
N ILE A 305 -8.51 23.61 5.69
CA ILE A 305 -9.27 24.71 6.32
C ILE A 305 -8.43 25.99 6.37
N ILE A 306 -7.15 25.89 6.74
CA ILE A 306 -6.20 27.03 6.70
C ILE A 306 -6.17 27.61 5.29
N ARG A 307 -6.06 26.74 4.28
CA ARG A 307 -6.03 27.15 2.87
C ARG A 307 -7.29 27.91 2.47
N LEU A 308 -8.49 27.45 2.87
CA LEU A 308 -9.74 28.16 2.58
C LEU A 308 -9.74 29.58 3.14
N GLY A 309 -9.33 29.77 4.40
CA GLY A 309 -9.23 31.10 5.01
C GLY A 309 -8.21 32.01 4.32
N LEU A 310 -7.05 31.48 3.95
CA LEU A 310 -6.01 32.24 3.24
C LEU A 310 -6.41 32.61 1.80
N GLU A 311 -6.96 31.67 1.04
CA GLU A 311 -7.42 31.92 -0.34
C GLU A 311 -8.54 32.96 -0.35
N GLN A 312 -9.46 32.91 0.61
CA GLN A 312 -10.52 33.90 0.72
C GLN A 312 -9.97 35.31 1.03
N MET A 313 -9.00 35.43 1.94
CA MET A 313 -8.33 36.72 2.16
C MET A 313 -7.62 37.23 0.90
N LEU A 314 -6.98 36.35 0.14
CA LEU A 314 -6.31 36.74 -1.10
C LEU A 314 -7.31 37.27 -2.14
N VAL A 315 -8.51 36.70 -2.22
CA VAL A 315 -9.59 37.22 -3.09
C VAL A 315 -9.97 38.64 -2.66
N MET A 316 -10.14 38.89 -1.37
CA MET A 316 -10.49 40.23 -0.86
C MET A 316 -9.40 41.27 -1.17
N VAL A 317 -8.13 40.90 -0.98
CA VAL A 317 -6.98 41.74 -1.33
C VAL A 317 -6.95 42.02 -2.83
N ALA A 318 -7.14 41.01 -3.67
CA ALA A 318 -7.03 41.13 -5.13
C ALA A 318 -8.09 42.04 -5.75
N LYS A 319 -9.18 42.32 -5.03
CA LYS A 319 -10.27 43.19 -5.46
C LYS A 319 -10.23 44.59 -4.86
N ASP A 320 -9.17 44.92 -4.13
CA ASP A 320 -9.03 46.17 -3.37
C ASP A 320 -10.19 46.39 -2.37
N GLU A 321 -10.75 45.30 -1.81
CA GLU A 321 -11.85 45.34 -0.82
C GLU A 321 -11.33 45.61 0.60
N LEU A 322 -10.02 45.61 0.83
CA LEU A 322 -9.42 45.87 2.14
C LEU A 322 -8.82 47.27 2.26
N SER A 323 -9.18 47.98 3.32
CA SER A 323 -8.55 49.23 3.69
C SER A 323 -7.10 49.03 4.16
N SER A 324 -6.30 50.10 4.18
CA SER A 324 -4.91 50.02 4.69
C SER A 324 -4.84 49.64 6.17
N GLU A 325 -5.85 50.01 6.96
CA GLU A 325 -5.95 49.62 8.38
C GLU A 325 -6.22 48.12 8.53
N GLU A 326 -7.12 47.57 7.72
CA GLU A 326 -7.42 46.14 7.71
C GLU A 326 -6.23 45.31 7.22
N MET A 327 -5.50 45.79 6.20
CA MET A 327 -4.27 45.13 5.75
C MET A 327 -3.22 45.06 6.86
N ALA A 328 -3.04 46.14 7.64
CA ALA A 328 -2.14 46.14 8.79
C ALA A 328 -2.60 45.16 9.87
N ARG A 329 -3.92 45.10 10.14
CA ARG A 329 -4.52 44.14 11.07
C ARG A 329 -4.29 42.69 10.63
N VAL A 330 -4.57 42.37 9.37
CA VAL A 330 -4.34 41.02 8.80
C VAL A 330 -2.88 40.64 8.95
N GLN A 331 -1.95 41.54 8.62
CA GLN A 331 -0.52 41.27 8.78
C GLN A 331 -0.15 40.98 10.23
N GLN A 332 -0.64 41.78 11.19
CA GLN A 332 -0.38 41.59 12.61
C GLN A 332 -0.93 40.26 13.13
N GLU A 333 -2.18 39.94 12.77
CA GLU A 333 -2.85 38.71 13.19
C GLU A 333 -2.18 37.48 12.60
N LEU A 334 -1.88 37.47 11.29
CA LEU A 334 -1.17 36.36 10.66
C LEU A 334 0.24 36.17 11.24
N ALA A 335 0.95 37.26 11.54
CA ALA A 335 2.26 37.18 12.19
C ALA A 335 2.18 36.59 13.61
N ALA A 336 1.10 36.91 14.36
CA ALA A 336 0.87 36.33 15.69
C ALA A 336 0.48 34.85 15.60
N ILE A 337 -0.39 34.50 14.66
CA ILE A 337 -0.86 33.14 14.41
C ILE A 337 0.30 32.23 13.97
N PHE A 338 1.15 32.70 13.05
CA PHE A 338 2.29 31.96 12.51
C PHE A 338 3.64 32.41 13.10
N LYS A 339 3.66 32.75 14.39
CA LYS A 339 4.86 33.24 15.09
C LYS A 339 6.08 32.31 14.96
N ASP A 340 5.84 31.01 14.83
CA ASP A 340 6.85 29.96 14.74
C ASP A 340 7.17 29.55 13.28
N GLY A 341 6.66 30.31 12.29
CA GLY A 341 6.93 30.13 10.86
C GLY A 341 5.71 29.67 10.04
N PHE A 342 5.77 29.92 8.73
CA PHE A 342 4.78 29.49 7.74
C PHE A 342 5.43 28.67 6.60
N PRO A 343 4.89 27.50 6.22
CA PRO A 343 3.84 26.76 6.94
C PRO A 343 4.33 26.34 8.32
N HIS A 344 3.41 26.14 9.27
CA HIS A 344 3.77 25.78 10.64
C HIS A 344 4.39 24.38 10.64
N MET A 345 5.72 24.31 10.61
CA MET A 345 6.49 23.08 10.62
C MET A 345 6.81 22.75 12.07
N THR A 346 5.91 22.03 12.74
CA THR A 346 6.21 21.44 14.06
C THR A 346 7.21 20.29 13.95
#